data_AF-A0A7W0WZL4-F1
#
_entry.id   AF-A0A7W0WZL4-F1
#
_cell.length_a   1.000
_cell.length_b   1.000
_cell.length_c   1.000
_cell.angle_alpha   90.00
_cell.angle_beta   90.00
_cell.angle_gamma   90.00
#
_symmetry.space_group_name_H-M   'P 1'
#
loop_
_entity.id
_entity.type
_entity.pdbx_description
1 polymer ?
#
loop_
_entity_poly.entity_id
_entity_poly.type
_entity_poly.pdbx_seq_one_letter_code
_entity_poly.pdbx_strand_id
1 'polypeptide(L)'
;MTRVLVLLASLWAAGCTETIQLGGGQLSGLVSLELHPPAAVATVTDLNAGPVVIKFQALGRFVDGTRRDVTHLVEWSVDNPAPGAVVAGTYLTSNAAGGHAIVRARALAGESALEADADMHVVISLDLVDGVFPPPIGSEDLFSPDAAVEVGGARAPTLLYPAAGTLFPQDLSRIVFQHAPSVETDAYRLRLVSESLYISVLSGGTRWQPDGAVWSLIAATHAGSEVGLLVEAASSSQPGTIYSAPQATLHFARGGGGGVIYHWSAGNNSIMRSTLSSESATRLYPLDPDATCVGCHSVSRDGKQMALGYAGENLRTIDLEFQTPLLASPPMPVRPMGWSTFSPDGKLIVVADKGTLTLRDTLSGNTVGPNFGRLPIPIALKASHP
;
A
#
# COMPACT_ATOMS: atom_id res chain seq x y z
N MET A 1 13.17 -10.89 -46.28
CA MET A 1 12.09 -11.08 -45.29
C MET A 1 11.46 -9.73 -45.02
N THR A 2 10.22 -9.60 -45.45
CA THR A 2 9.49 -8.36 -45.71
C THR A 2 9.01 -7.73 -44.41
N ARG A 3 9.40 -6.47 -44.15
CA ARG A 3 8.89 -5.70 -43.00
C ARG A 3 7.48 -5.21 -43.33
N VAL A 4 6.49 -5.72 -42.62
CA VAL A 4 5.11 -5.22 -42.65
C VAL A 4 5.05 -3.95 -41.79
N LEU A 5 4.81 -2.81 -42.44
CA LEU A 5 4.54 -1.54 -41.79
C LEU A 5 3.04 -1.51 -41.44
N VAL A 6 2.69 -1.62 -40.16
CA VAL A 6 1.30 -1.47 -39.72
C VAL A 6 1.02 0.02 -39.53
N LEU A 7 0.31 0.62 -40.49
CA LEU A 7 -0.29 1.95 -40.36
C LEU A 7 -1.48 1.84 -39.40
N LEU A 8 -1.36 2.38 -38.19
CA LEU A 8 -2.52 2.69 -37.35
C LEU A 8 -3.23 3.91 -37.95
N ALA A 9 -4.35 3.67 -38.62
CA ALA A 9 -5.30 4.71 -38.98
C ALA A 9 -6.06 5.15 -37.71
N SER A 10 -5.77 6.35 -37.23
CA SER A 10 -6.55 7.02 -36.19
C SER A 10 -7.93 7.41 -36.75
N LEU A 11 -8.93 6.55 -36.53
CA LEU A 11 -10.34 6.92 -36.70
C LEU A 11 -10.72 7.87 -35.56
N TRP A 12 -10.86 9.15 -35.88
CA TRP A 12 -11.61 10.08 -35.06
C TRP A 12 -13.09 9.74 -35.18
N ALA A 13 -13.59 8.90 -34.28
CA ALA A 13 -15.02 8.80 -34.06
C ALA A 13 -15.45 10.11 -33.39
N ALA A 14 -16.05 11.01 -34.16
CA ALA A 14 -16.91 12.05 -33.62
C ALA A 14 -18.10 11.35 -32.95
N GLY A 15 -17.90 10.91 -31.70
CA GLY A 15 -18.96 10.41 -30.85
C GLY A 15 -19.88 11.57 -30.56
N CYS A 16 -21.09 11.52 -31.13
CA CYS A 16 -22.20 12.36 -30.70
C CYS A 16 -22.30 12.26 -29.18
N THR A 17 -22.00 13.35 -28.47
CA THR A 17 -22.53 13.57 -27.13
C THR A 17 -24.02 13.79 -27.28
N GLU A 18 -24.78 12.70 -27.44
CA GLU A 18 -26.20 12.74 -27.12
C GLU A 18 -26.27 13.01 -25.63
N THR A 19 -26.52 14.27 -25.30
CA THR A 19 -27.08 14.66 -24.01
C THR A 19 -28.37 13.85 -23.88
N ILE A 20 -28.35 12.77 -23.12
CA ILE A 20 -29.56 12.05 -22.75
C ILE A 20 -30.38 13.06 -21.94
N GLN A 21 -31.31 13.76 -22.60
CA GLN A 21 -32.39 14.47 -21.93
C GLN A 21 -33.26 13.39 -21.28
N LEU A 22 -32.90 13.00 -20.05
CA LEU A 22 -33.84 12.34 -19.13
C LEU A 22 -35.09 13.23 -19.11
N GLY A 23 -36.25 12.64 -19.43
CA GLY A 23 -37.46 13.35 -19.81
C GLY A 23 -37.81 14.51 -18.88
N GLY A 24 -37.50 15.74 -19.29
CA GLY A 24 -37.76 16.96 -18.50
C GLY A 24 -39.25 17.18 -18.19
N GLY A 25 -40.16 16.45 -18.85
CA GLY A 25 -41.58 16.44 -18.52
C GLY A 25 -41.95 15.61 -17.29
N GLN A 26 -41.20 14.56 -16.95
CA GLN A 26 -41.58 13.63 -15.85
C GLN A 26 -41.21 14.15 -14.46
N LEU A 27 -40.21 15.03 -14.38
CA LEU A 27 -39.81 15.73 -13.15
C LEU A 27 -40.39 17.15 -13.05
N SER A 28 -41.26 17.53 -14.00
CA SER A 28 -41.92 18.83 -13.98
C SER A 28 -42.75 19.00 -12.71
N GLY A 29 -42.53 20.10 -11.98
CA GLY A 29 -43.20 20.36 -10.73
C GLY A 29 -42.65 19.58 -9.53
N LEU A 30 -41.48 18.95 -9.64
CA LEU A 30 -40.78 18.39 -8.49
C LEU A 30 -40.33 19.54 -7.55
N VAL A 31 -40.60 19.40 -6.25
CA VAL A 31 -40.35 20.41 -5.21
C VAL A 31 -39.32 19.94 -4.20
N SER A 32 -39.32 18.65 -3.87
CA SER A 32 -38.31 18.05 -2.99
C SER A 32 -37.98 16.62 -3.41
N LEU A 33 -36.78 16.19 -3.06
CA LEU A 33 -36.27 14.85 -3.26
C LEU A 33 -35.85 14.28 -1.90
N GLU A 34 -36.17 13.03 -1.64
CA GLU A 34 -35.79 12.29 -0.43
C GLU A 34 -35.29 10.90 -0.83
N LEU A 35 -34.28 10.38 -0.14
CA LEU A 35 -33.82 9.00 -0.29
C LEU A 35 -34.38 8.10 0.81
N HIS A 36 -34.78 6.88 0.43
CA HIS A 36 -35.21 5.85 1.36
C HIS A 36 -34.44 4.54 1.13
N PRO A 37 -33.79 3.97 2.16
CA PRO A 37 -33.65 4.51 3.51
C PRO A 37 -32.74 5.76 3.54
N PRO A 38 -32.87 6.66 4.53
CA PRO A 38 -31.98 7.82 4.68
C PRO A 38 -30.59 7.43 5.20
N ALA A 39 -30.45 6.23 5.76
CA ALA A 39 -29.17 5.65 6.17
C ALA A 39 -29.23 4.13 6.02
N ALA A 40 -28.10 3.50 5.68
CA ALA A 40 -27.97 2.05 5.59
C ALA A 40 -26.58 1.58 6.06
N VAL A 41 -26.55 0.36 6.62
CA VAL A 41 -25.32 -0.33 7.00
C VAL A 41 -25.26 -1.66 6.25
N ALA A 42 -24.11 -1.96 5.64
CA ALA A 42 -23.80 -3.26 5.06
C ALA A 42 -22.61 -3.89 5.78
N THR A 43 -22.74 -5.14 6.18
CA THR A 43 -21.66 -5.91 6.78
C THR A 43 -21.15 -6.96 5.80
N VAL A 44 -19.86 -6.91 5.48
CA VAL A 44 -19.17 -7.91 4.65
C VAL A 44 -18.43 -8.88 5.57
N THR A 45 -18.84 -10.14 5.55
CA THR A 45 -18.25 -11.20 6.40
C THR A 45 -17.44 -12.24 5.64
N ASP A 46 -17.54 -12.25 4.31
CA ASP A 46 -16.77 -13.12 3.43
C ASP A 46 -16.39 -12.34 2.17
N LEU A 47 -15.09 -12.20 1.94
CA LEU A 47 -14.55 -11.47 0.79
C LEU A 47 -14.76 -12.21 -0.53
N ASN A 48 -15.01 -13.53 -0.48
CA ASN A 48 -15.27 -14.36 -1.66
C ASN A 48 -16.75 -14.44 -2.02
N ALA A 49 -17.63 -13.98 -1.13
CA ALA A 49 -19.05 -13.86 -1.43
C ALA A 49 -19.31 -12.73 -2.42
N GLY A 50 -20.49 -12.76 -3.05
CA GLY A 50 -20.94 -11.64 -3.87
C GLY A 50 -21.06 -10.34 -3.06
N PRO A 51 -21.11 -9.18 -3.74
CA PRO A 51 -21.29 -7.90 -3.07
C PRO A 51 -22.60 -7.88 -2.29
N VAL A 52 -22.59 -7.23 -1.13
CA VAL A 52 -23.82 -6.93 -0.39
C VAL A 52 -24.59 -5.86 -1.16
N VAL A 53 -25.88 -6.10 -1.38
CA VAL A 53 -26.75 -5.26 -2.19
C VAL A 53 -27.66 -4.44 -1.28
N ILE A 54 -27.57 -3.12 -1.37
CA ILE A 54 -28.49 -2.19 -0.69
C ILE A 54 -29.27 -1.42 -1.75
N LYS A 55 -30.58 -1.25 -1.54
CA LYS A 55 -31.46 -0.52 -2.45
C LYS A 55 -31.90 0.79 -1.82
N PHE A 56 -31.63 1.88 -2.51
CA PHE A 56 -32.14 3.20 -2.26
C PHE A 56 -33.23 3.54 -3.28
N GLN A 57 -34.31 4.12 -2.80
CA GLN A 57 -35.37 4.68 -3.63
C GLN A 57 -35.30 6.21 -3.53
N ALA A 58 -35.42 6.87 -4.68
CA ALA A 58 -35.57 8.32 -4.73
C ALA A 58 -37.07 8.65 -4.79
N LEU A 59 -37.57 9.32 -3.75
CA LEU A 59 -38.97 9.73 -3.64
C LEU A 59 -39.07 11.24 -3.86
N GLY A 60 -39.80 11.62 -4.90
CA GLY A 60 -40.04 13.01 -5.26
C GLY A 60 -41.39 13.50 -4.75
N ARG A 61 -41.44 14.70 -4.14
CA ARG A 61 -42.68 15.42 -3.84
C ARG A 61 -42.94 16.48 -4.89
N PHE A 62 -44.15 16.50 -5.45
CA PHE A 62 -44.53 17.41 -6.52
C PHE A 62 -45.45 18.54 -6.04
N VAL A 63 -45.54 19.62 -6.81
CA VAL A 63 -46.37 20.82 -6.53
C VAL A 63 -47.86 20.48 -6.39
N ASP A 64 -48.31 19.41 -7.02
CA ASP A 64 -49.69 18.88 -6.91
C ASP A 64 -49.94 18.11 -5.60
N GLY A 65 -48.93 18.05 -4.71
CA GLY A 65 -48.97 17.33 -3.44
C GLY A 65 -48.66 15.84 -3.55
N THR A 66 -48.52 15.28 -4.75
CA THR A 66 -48.24 13.86 -4.95
C THR A 66 -46.80 13.51 -4.55
N ARG A 67 -46.62 12.26 -4.10
CA ARG A 67 -45.30 11.64 -3.91
C ARG A 67 -45.14 10.53 -4.93
N ARG A 68 -44.02 10.52 -5.65
CA ARG A 68 -43.76 9.56 -6.72
C ARG A 68 -42.37 8.97 -6.58
N ASP A 69 -42.22 7.70 -6.93
CA ASP A 69 -40.91 7.09 -7.10
C ASP A 69 -40.27 7.65 -8.38
N VAL A 70 -39.11 8.29 -8.22
CA VAL A 70 -38.32 8.89 -9.28
C VAL A 70 -36.92 8.24 -9.37
N THR A 71 -36.73 7.05 -8.79
CA THR A 71 -35.45 6.31 -8.73
C THR A 71 -34.76 6.18 -10.09
N HIS A 72 -35.54 5.97 -11.15
CA HIS A 72 -35.03 5.83 -12.52
C HIS A 72 -34.91 7.14 -13.30
N LEU A 73 -35.27 8.27 -12.68
CA LEU A 73 -35.29 9.60 -13.29
C LEU A 73 -34.21 10.52 -12.71
N VAL A 74 -33.44 10.05 -11.72
CA VAL A 74 -32.36 10.79 -11.07
C VAL A 74 -30.99 10.24 -11.46
N GLU A 75 -29.99 11.10 -11.42
CA GLU A 75 -28.59 10.74 -11.49
C GLU A 75 -28.12 10.27 -10.11
N TRP A 76 -27.35 9.18 -10.06
CA TRP A 76 -26.85 8.59 -8.81
C TRP A 76 -25.33 8.76 -8.72
N SER A 77 -24.83 9.10 -7.54
CA SER A 77 -23.40 9.22 -7.26
C SER A 77 -23.05 8.85 -5.81
N VAL A 78 -21.77 8.60 -5.55
CA VAL A 78 -21.20 8.42 -4.22
C VAL A 78 -19.98 9.33 -4.08
N ASP A 79 -19.77 9.90 -2.89
CA ASP A 79 -18.62 10.75 -2.60
C ASP A 79 -17.33 9.94 -2.31
N ASN A 80 -17.48 8.71 -1.82
CA ASN A 80 -16.41 7.76 -1.55
C ASN A 80 -16.65 6.43 -2.26
N PRO A 81 -15.91 6.12 -3.35
CA PRO A 81 -16.09 4.88 -4.08
C PRO A 81 -15.34 3.69 -3.49
N ALA A 82 -14.51 3.87 -2.46
CA ALA A 82 -13.70 2.78 -1.90
C ALA A 82 -14.56 1.64 -1.33
N PRO A 83 -15.62 1.91 -0.52
CA PRO A 83 -16.42 0.85 0.08
C PRO A 83 -17.48 0.27 -0.88
N GLY A 84 -17.74 0.91 -2.01
CA GLY A 84 -18.75 0.48 -2.97
C GLY A 84 -19.18 1.56 -3.95
N ALA A 85 -20.15 1.23 -4.79
CA ALA A 85 -20.67 2.11 -5.82
C ALA A 85 -22.20 2.00 -5.94
N VAL A 86 -22.85 3.08 -6.39
CA VAL A 86 -24.29 3.12 -6.65
C VAL A 86 -24.60 3.21 -8.13
N VAL A 87 -25.52 2.39 -8.61
CA VAL A 87 -26.06 2.44 -9.98
C VAL A 87 -27.56 2.27 -9.93
N ALA A 88 -28.30 3.25 -10.47
CA ALA A 88 -29.76 3.24 -10.53
C ALA A 88 -30.43 2.89 -9.18
N GLY A 89 -29.97 3.53 -8.10
CA GLY A 89 -30.45 3.32 -6.73
C GLY A 89 -29.97 2.03 -6.07
N THR A 90 -29.19 1.19 -6.74
CA THR A 90 -28.62 -0.02 -6.14
C THR A 90 -27.17 0.22 -5.77
N TYR A 91 -26.86 0.18 -4.47
CA TYR A 91 -25.50 0.22 -3.94
C TYR A 91 -24.94 -1.20 -3.81
N LEU A 92 -23.74 -1.41 -4.34
CA LEU A 92 -23.00 -2.67 -4.26
C LEU A 92 -21.70 -2.44 -3.49
N THR A 93 -21.42 -3.24 -2.47
CA THR A 93 -20.13 -3.19 -1.77
C THR A 93 -18.98 -3.61 -2.68
N SER A 94 -17.80 -3.03 -2.49
CA SER A 94 -16.60 -3.38 -3.25
C SER A 94 -15.95 -4.69 -2.76
N ASN A 95 -16.22 -5.07 -1.51
CA ASN A 95 -15.50 -6.09 -0.74
C ASN A 95 -13.97 -5.84 -0.67
N ALA A 96 -13.53 -4.61 -0.97
CA ALA A 96 -12.13 -4.20 -1.00
C ALA A 96 -11.80 -3.08 -0.01
N ALA A 97 -12.80 -2.43 0.58
CA ALA A 97 -12.65 -1.50 1.70
C ALA A 97 -13.95 -1.42 2.52
N GLY A 98 -13.83 -1.18 3.82
CA GLY A 98 -14.90 -0.61 4.63
C GLY A 98 -14.87 0.93 4.55
N GLY A 99 -15.90 1.58 5.08
CA GLY A 99 -15.92 3.03 5.21
C GLY A 99 -17.31 3.63 5.10
N HIS A 100 -17.37 4.95 5.23
CA HIS A 100 -18.57 5.74 5.00
C HIS A 100 -18.60 6.28 3.58
N ALA A 101 -19.80 6.39 3.02
CA ALA A 101 -20.10 7.06 1.77
C ALA A 101 -21.46 7.78 1.90
N ILE A 102 -21.60 8.91 1.21
CA ILE A 102 -22.86 9.58 0.98
C ILE A 102 -23.36 9.14 -0.39
N VAL A 103 -24.50 8.45 -0.41
CA VAL A 103 -25.23 8.13 -1.64
C VAL A 103 -26.08 9.33 -1.99
N ARG A 104 -25.87 9.90 -3.19
CA ARG A 104 -26.58 11.09 -3.66
C ARG A 104 -27.42 10.78 -4.88
N ALA A 105 -28.68 11.20 -4.84
CA ALA A 105 -29.56 11.30 -6.00
C ALA A 105 -29.72 12.77 -6.41
N ARG A 106 -29.57 13.05 -7.70
CA ARG A 106 -29.72 14.38 -8.29
C ARG A 106 -30.79 14.37 -9.37
N ALA A 107 -31.78 15.24 -9.23
CA ALA A 107 -32.89 15.42 -10.16
C ALA A 107 -32.81 16.79 -10.83
N LEU A 108 -32.97 16.85 -12.16
CA LEU A 108 -33.12 18.11 -12.89
C LEU A 108 -34.63 18.43 -13.04
N ALA A 109 -35.10 19.46 -12.34
CA ALA A 109 -36.48 19.92 -12.34
C ALA A 109 -36.58 21.30 -13.01
N GLY A 110 -36.69 21.32 -14.33
CA GLY A 110 -36.59 22.55 -15.12
C GLY A 110 -35.16 23.10 -15.11
N GLU A 111 -34.98 24.35 -14.67
CA GLU A 111 -33.65 24.99 -14.56
C GLU A 111 -32.98 24.75 -13.18
N SER A 112 -33.68 24.13 -12.24
CA SER A 112 -33.17 23.86 -10.89
C SER A 112 -32.73 22.40 -10.73
N ALA A 113 -31.65 22.18 -9.99
CA ALA A 113 -31.23 20.84 -9.54
C ALA A 113 -31.67 20.65 -8.09
N LEU A 114 -32.31 19.51 -7.82
CA LEU A 114 -32.63 19.05 -6.47
C LEU A 114 -31.76 17.84 -6.15
N GLU A 115 -31.24 17.80 -4.92
CA GLU A 115 -30.37 16.73 -4.45
C GLU A 115 -30.93 16.13 -3.15
N ALA A 116 -30.70 14.84 -2.97
CA ALA A 116 -31.01 14.11 -1.75
C ALA A 116 -29.87 13.17 -1.43
N ASP A 117 -29.49 13.13 -0.15
CA ASP A 117 -28.38 12.35 0.36
C ASP A 117 -28.89 11.26 1.30
N ALA A 118 -28.19 10.12 1.31
CA ALA A 118 -28.37 9.05 2.27
C ALA A 118 -27.00 8.56 2.75
N ASP A 119 -26.91 8.28 4.05
CA ASP A 119 -25.68 7.76 4.66
C ASP A 119 -25.53 6.27 4.35
N MET A 120 -24.35 5.87 3.91
CA MET A 120 -24.01 4.47 3.69
C MET A 120 -22.74 4.13 4.49
N HIS A 121 -22.82 3.09 5.32
CA HIS A 121 -21.69 2.58 6.08
C HIS A 121 -21.43 1.12 5.73
N VAL A 122 -20.22 0.83 5.25
CA VAL A 122 -19.77 -0.54 4.99
C VAL A 122 -18.80 -0.94 6.09
N VAL A 123 -19.15 -2.03 6.79
CA VAL A 123 -18.34 -2.63 7.85
C VAL A 123 -17.78 -3.95 7.35
N ILE A 124 -16.47 -4.12 7.43
CA ILE A 124 -15.79 -5.39 7.21
C ILE A 124 -15.73 -6.13 8.54
N SER A 125 -16.21 -7.38 8.60
CA SER A 125 -16.17 -8.20 9.81
C SER A 125 -15.70 -9.60 9.49
N LEU A 126 -14.41 -9.88 9.67
CA LEU A 126 -13.79 -11.16 9.28
C LEU A 126 -13.29 -11.92 10.50
N ASP A 127 -13.66 -13.20 10.58
CA ASP A 127 -13.05 -14.18 11.47
C ASP A 127 -12.17 -15.11 10.64
N LEU A 128 -10.86 -15.08 10.90
CA LEU A 128 -9.84 -15.78 10.14
C LEU A 128 -9.12 -16.80 11.05
N VAL A 129 -8.68 -17.89 10.44
CA VAL A 129 -7.80 -18.88 11.08
C VAL A 129 -6.47 -18.89 10.34
N ASP A 130 -5.38 -18.81 11.08
CA ASP A 130 -4.03 -18.91 10.54
C ASP A 130 -3.77 -20.33 10.04
N GLY A 131 -3.75 -20.50 8.72
CA GLY A 131 -3.46 -21.80 8.10
C GLY A 131 -2.00 -22.23 8.18
N VAL A 132 -1.05 -21.32 8.48
CA VAL A 132 0.38 -21.63 8.61
C VAL A 132 0.69 -22.12 10.02
N PHE A 133 0.09 -21.49 11.03
CA PHE A 133 0.18 -21.88 12.43
C PHE A 133 -1.21 -22.06 13.03
N PRO A 134 -1.89 -23.18 12.73
CA PRO A 134 -3.25 -23.40 13.21
C PRO A 134 -3.30 -23.39 14.75
N PRO A 135 -4.35 -22.79 15.34
CA PRO A 135 -4.53 -22.79 16.79
C PRO A 135 -4.84 -24.20 17.32
N PRO A 136 -4.68 -24.43 18.64
CA PRO A 136 -5.21 -25.63 19.29
C PRO A 136 -6.70 -25.85 19.00
N ILE A 137 -7.14 -27.10 18.94
CA ILE A 137 -8.56 -27.44 18.73
C ILE A 137 -9.42 -26.86 19.87
N GLY A 138 -10.54 -26.21 19.53
CA GLY A 138 -11.43 -25.58 20.51
C GLY A 138 -10.99 -24.18 20.94
N SER A 139 -10.00 -23.58 20.27
CA SER A 139 -9.54 -22.23 20.59
C SER A 139 -10.59 -21.15 20.36
N GLU A 140 -11.58 -21.42 19.52
CA GLU A 140 -12.73 -20.55 19.29
C GLU A 140 -13.48 -20.19 20.59
N ASP A 141 -13.60 -21.15 21.51
CA ASP A 141 -14.31 -20.97 22.78
C ASP A 141 -13.45 -20.28 23.85
N LEU A 142 -12.11 -20.26 23.67
CA LEU A 142 -11.17 -19.67 24.62
C LEU A 142 -11.25 -18.14 24.66
N PHE A 143 -11.77 -17.53 23.59
CA PHE A 143 -11.80 -16.09 23.40
C PHE A 143 -13.21 -15.49 23.47
N SER A 144 -14.09 -16.11 24.27
CA SER A 144 -15.44 -15.62 24.53
C SER A 144 -15.46 -14.14 24.93
N PRO A 145 -16.39 -13.32 24.40
CA PRO A 145 -16.57 -11.93 24.82
C PRO A 145 -16.83 -11.74 26.32
N ASP A 146 -17.37 -12.77 26.99
CA ASP A 146 -17.69 -12.75 28.42
C ASP A 146 -16.50 -13.14 29.32
N ALA A 147 -15.38 -13.60 28.74
CA ALA A 147 -14.20 -13.98 29.49
C ALA A 147 -13.53 -12.77 30.15
N ALA A 148 -12.94 -12.97 31.33
CA ALA A 148 -12.18 -11.91 32.00
C ALA A 148 -10.96 -11.54 31.15
N VAL A 149 -10.67 -10.23 31.02
CA VAL A 149 -9.50 -9.74 30.27
C VAL A 149 -8.48 -9.16 31.24
N GLU A 150 -7.27 -9.71 31.23
CA GLU A 150 -6.12 -9.18 31.97
C GLU A 150 -5.13 -8.54 30.99
N VAL A 151 -4.80 -7.26 31.21
CA VAL A 151 -3.89 -6.51 30.34
C VAL A 151 -2.48 -6.49 30.93
N GLY A 152 -1.49 -6.93 30.15
CA GLY A 152 -0.09 -6.98 30.57
C GLY A 152 0.25 -8.16 31.49
N GLY A 153 1.44 -8.11 32.09
CA GLY A 153 1.98 -9.21 32.91
C GLY A 153 2.61 -10.33 32.09
N ALA A 154 3.11 -11.38 32.77
CA ALA A 154 3.89 -12.44 32.14
C ALA A 154 3.08 -13.36 31.19
N ARG A 155 1.76 -13.44 31.39
CA ARG A 155 0.85 -14.24 30.55
C ARG A 155 0.27 -13.47 29.38
N ALA A 156 0.45 -12.15 29.32
CA ALA A 156 0.08 -11.36 28.16
C ALA A 156 1.18 -11.40 27.08
N PRO A 157 0.81 -11.50 25.80
CA PRO A 157 1.77 -11.34 24.71
C PRO A 157 2.46 -9.97 24.76
N THR A 158 3.67 -9.90 24.23
CA THR A 158 4.34 -8.63 23.96
C THR A 158 4.41 -8.40 22.45
N LEU A 159 3.77 -7.35 21.95
CA LEU A 159 3.86 -6.97 20.54
C LEU A 159 5.32 -6.62 20.18
N LEU A 160 5.86 -7.29 19.17
CA LEU A 160 7.23 -7.06 18.67
C LEU A 160 7.24 -6.26 17.38
N TYR A 161 6.31 -6.57 16.48
CA TYR A 161 6.18 -5.87 15.20
C TYR A 161 4.74 -5.98 14.66
N PRO A 162 4.20 -4.94 14.03
CA PRO A 162 4.76 -3.59 13.97
C PRO A 162 4.78 -2.91 15.34
N ALA A 163 5.66 -1.93 15.51
CA ALA A 163 5.67 -1.10 16.72
C ALA A 163 4.40 -0.23 16.77
N ALA A 164 3.92 0.08 17.98
CA ALA A 164 2.82 1.03 18.14
C ALA A 164 3.18 2.39 17.51
N GLY A 165 2.22 3.00 16.80
CA GLY A 165 2.40 4.26 16.07
C GLY A 165 3.07 4.11 14.70
N THR A 166 3.29 2.88 14.21
CA THR A 166 3.82 2.67 12.85
C THR A 166 2.87 3.25 11.81
N LEU A 167 3.42 4.00 10.85
CA LEU A 167 2.70 4.53 9.69
C LEU A 167 3.01 3.70 8.44
N PHE A 168 1.99 3.15 7.80
CA PHE A 168 2.11 2.38 6.56
C PHE A 168 1.67 3.20 5.34
N PRO A 169 2.39 3.11 4.21
CA PRO A 169 1.92 3.65 2.94
C PRO A 169 0.93 2.69 2.25
N GLN A 170 0.13 3.22 1.32
CA GLN A 170 -0.89 2.44 0.60
C GLN A 170 -0.34 1.41 -0.40
N ASP A 171 0.94 1.52 -0.75
CA ASP A 171 1.58 0.69 -1.77
C ASP A 171 2.48 -0.41 -1.17
N LEU A 172 2.39 -0.67 0.13
CA LEU A 172 3.12 -1.77 0.78
C LEU A 172 2.42 -3.10 0.50
N SER A 173 3.16 -4.10 0.00
CA SER A 173 2.59 -5.37 -0.45
C SER A 173 1.96 -6.21 0.67
N ARG A 174 2.66 -6.33 1.79
CA ARG A 174 2.19 -7.01 3.02
C ARG A 174 3.16 -6.75 4.16
N ILE A 175 2.68 -6.95 5.37
CA ILE A 175 3.51 -7.01 6.58
C ILE A 175 3.33 -8.35 7.28
N VAL A 176 4.22 -8.62 8.23
CA VAL A 176 4.02 -9.66 9.22
C VAL A 176 3.62 -8.98 10.54
N PHE A 177 2.76 -9.59 11.33
CA PHE A 177 2.51 -9.25 12.72
C PHE A 177 3.27 -10.25 13.58
N GLN A 178 3.96 -9.80 14.62
CA GLN A 178 4.82 -10.62 15.46
C GLN A 178 4.65 -10.22 16.93
N HIS A 179 4.62 -11.21 17.80
CA HIS A 179 4.65 -11.03 19.24
C HIS A 179 5.60 -12.03 19.90
N ALA A 180 6.03 -11.74 21.12
CA ALA A 180 6.72 -12.71 21.95
C ALA A 180 5.71 -13.75 22.48
N PRO A 181 6.15 -15.01 22.70
CA PRO A 181 5.33 -15.97 23.42
C PRO A 181 5.07 -15.51 24.85
N SER A 182 3.90 -15.84 25.38
CA SER A 182 3.53 -15.64 26.79
C SER A 182 3.64 -16.96 27.55
N VAL A 183 3.85 -16.88 28.87
CA VAL A 183 3.95 -18.09 29.70
C VAL A 183 2.57 -18.73 29.87
N GLU A 184 2.52 -20.07 29.85
CA GLU A 184 1.29 -20.86 30.12
C GLU A 184 0.10 -20.53 29.19
N THR A 185 0.38 -20.11 27.97
CA THR A 185 -0.61 -19.85 26.91
C THR A 185 -0.18 -20.53 25.62
N ASP A 186 -1.16 -20.98 24.83
CA ASP A 186 -0.93 -21.77 23.62
C ASP A 186 -1.89 -21.44 22.46
N ALA A 187 -2.91 -20.62 22.70
CA ALA A 187 -3.78 -20.06 21.68
C ALA A 187 -3.65 -18.54 21.66
N TYR A 188 -3.62 -17.95 20.47
CA TYR A 188 -3.47 -16.51 20.26
C TYR A 188 -4.59 -15.96 19.39
N ARG A 189 -5.00 -14.72 19.68
CA ARG A 189 -5.95 -13.95 18.87
C ARG A 189 -5.37 -12.58 18.54
N LEU A 190 -5.21 -12.29 17.25
CA LEU A 190 -4.92 -10.93 16.77
C LEU A 190 -6.24 -10.25 16.43
N ARG A 191 -6.45 -9.01 16.90
CA ARG A 191 -7.59 -8.20 16.48
C ARG A 191 -7.16 -6.87 15.88
N LEU A 192 -7.72 -6.55 14.71
CA LEU A 192 -7.66 -5.22 14.09
C LEU A 192 -9.06 -4.62 14.17
N VAL A 193 -9.21 -3.47 14.83
CA VAL A 193 -10.51 -2.88 15.14
C VAL A 193 -10.53 -1.40 14.82
N SER A 194 -11.53 -0.99 14.05
CA SER A 194 -11.95 0.39 13.80
C SER A 194 -13.47 0.46 13.63
N GLU A 195 -14.01 1.64 13.33
CA GLU A 195 -15.45 1.82 13.05
C GLU A 195 -15.94 1.03 11.83
N SER A 196 -15.07 0.82 10.83
CA SER A 196 -15.42 0.16 9.56
C SER A 196 -14.75 -1.19 9.35
N LEU A 197 -13.97 -1.66 10.32
CA LEU A 197 -13.24 -2.92 10.21
C LEU A 197 -13.12 -3.63 11.56
N TYR A 198 -13.52 -4.89 11.58
CA TYR A 198 -13.25 -5.85 12.63
C TYR A 198 -12.63 -7.08 11.98
N ILE A 199 -11.36 -7.36 12.27
CA ILE A 199 -10.72 -8.62 11.89
C ILE A 199 -10.25 -9.30 13.16
N SER A 200 -10.63 -10.56 13.31
CA SER A 200 -10.16 -11.46 14.37
C SER A 200 -9.42 -12.62 13.73
N VAL A 201 -8.19 -12.87 14.14
CA VAL A 201 -7.36 -13.96 13.62
C VAL A 201 -6.98 -14.89 14.75
N LEU A 202 -7.39 -16.16 14.67
CA LEU A 202 -6.95 -17.21 15.60
C LEU A 202 -5.69 -17.88 15.07
N SER A 203 -4.67 -18.02 15.91
CA SER A 203 -3.39 -18.64 15.58
C SER A 203 -2.81 -19.40 16.78
N GLY A 204 -2.04 -20.45 16.52
CA GLY A 204 -1.16 -21.10 17.50
C GLY A 204 0.28 -20.57 17.45
N GLY A 205 0.58 -19.70 16.49
CA GLY A 205 1.90 -19.16 16.25
C GLY A 205 2.12 -17.79 16.88
N THR A 206 3.39 -17.38 16.95
CA THR A 206 3.81 -16.05 17.42
C THR A 206 3.92 -14.99 16.31
N ARG A 207 3.43 -15.34 15.11
CA ARG A 207 3.43 -14.48 13.94
C ARG A 207 2.26 -14.80 13.03
N TRP A 208 1.72 -13.78 12.38
CA TRP A 208 0.72 -13.91 11.33
C TRP A 208 1.04 -12.95 10.19
N GLN A 209 0.90 -13.41 8.95
CA GLN A 209 1.04 -12.57 7.77
C GLN A 209 -0.27 -12.66 6.97
N PRO A 210 -1.05 -11.57 6.85
CA PRO A 210 -2.19 -11.56 5.95
C PRO A 210 -1.75 -11.82 4.52
N ASP A 211 -2.64 -12.41 3.73
CA ASP A 211 -2.47 -12.40 2.29
C ASP A 211 -2.60 -10.98 1.72
N GLY A 212 -2.27 -10.82 0.43
CA GLY A 212 -2.30 -9.52 -0.22
C GLY A 212 -3.69 -8.88 -0.26
N ALA A 213 -4.76 -9.67 -0.33
CA ALA A 213 -6.13 -9.16 -0.38
C ALA A 213 -6.57 -8.60 0.98
N VAL A 214 -6.34 -9.35 2.07
CA VAL A 214 -6.62 -8.92 3.44
C VAL A 214 -5.76 -7.71 3.82
N TRP A 215 -4.48 -7.69 3.45
CA TRP A 215 -3.63 -6.52 3.72
C TRP A 215 -4.11 -5.28 2.96
N SER A 216 -4.42 -5.43 1.66
CA SER A 216 -4.95 -4.32 0.85
C SER A 216 -6.28 -3.79 1.39
N LEU A 217 -7.16 -4.68 1.87
CA LEU A 217 -8.42 -4.34 2.52
C LEU A 217 -8.21 -3.50 3.79
N ILE A 218 -7.28 -3.92 4.65
CA ILE A 218 -6.91 -3.17 5.86
C ILE A 218 -6.37 -1.79 5.46
N ALA A 219 -5.44 -1.71 4.51
CA ALA A 219 -4.84 -0.45 4.09
C ALA A 219 -5.85 0.51 3.46
N ALA A 220 -6.71 0.01 2.56
CA ALA A 220 -7.72 0.80 1.84
C ALA A 220 -8.82 1.32 2.78
N THR A 221 -9.25 0.52 3.76
CA THR A 221 -10.23 0.94 4.76
C THR A 221 -9.74 2.10 5.63
N HIS A 222 -8.42 2.22 5.81
CA HIS A 222 -7.81 3.19 6.73
C HIS A 222 -7.01 4.29 6.01
N ALA A 223 -7.23 4.55 4.72
CA ALA A 223 -6.45 5.56 4.01
C ALA A 223 -6.53 6.96 4.67
N GLY A 224 -5.44 7.39 5.30
CA GLY A 224 -5.38 8.64 6.06
C GLY A 224 -5.98 8.58 7.46
N SER A 225 -6.22 7.39 8.00
CA SER A 225 -6.74 7.15 9.34
C SER A 225 -5.94 6.05 10.05
N GLU A 226 -6.53 5.44 11.08
CA GLU A 226 -5.86 4.50 11.97
C GLU A 226 -6.75 3.30 12.32
N VAL A 227 -6.10 2.23 12.78
CA VAL A 227 -6.75 1.01 13.27
C VAL A 227 -6.11 0.60 14.59
N GLY A 228 -6.94 0.14 15.53
CA GLY A 228 -6.47 -0.47 16.77
C GLY A 228 -5.97 -1.89 16.53
N LEU A 229 -4.86 -2.26 17.16
CA LEU A 229 -4.27 -3.58 17.15
C LEU A 229 -4.24 -4.15 18.58
N LEU A 230 -4.79 -5.33 18.75
CA LEU A 230 -4.75 -6.11 19.98
C LEU A 230 -4.13 -7.48 19.71
N VAL A 231 -3.23 -7.92 20.59
CA VAL A 231 -2.66 -9.27 20.59
C VAL A 231 -3.05 -9.92 21.90
N GLU A 232 -3.79 -11.00 21.82
CA GLU A 232 -4.36 -11.71 22.95
C GLU A 232 -3.88 -13.15 22.99
N ALA A 233 -3.83 -13.72 24.18
CA ALA A 233 -3.50 -15.11 24.41
C ALA A 233 -4.49 -15.74 25.39
N ALA A 234 -4.68 -17.05 25.24
CA ALA A 234 -5.44 -17.87 26.15
C ALA A 234 -4.71 -19.20 26.38
N SER A 235 -5.12 -19.90 27.44
CA SER A 235 -4.61 -21.22 27.77
C SER A 235 -5.68 -22.27 27.52
N SER A 236 -5.44 -23.20 26.61
CA SER A 236 -6.37 -24.32 26.36
C SER A 236 -6.54 -25.22 27.58
N SER A 237 -5.50 -25.30 28.43
CA SER A 237 -5.51 -26.07 29.68
C SER A 237 -6.11 -25.33 30.88
N GLN A 238 -6.29 -24.01 30.79
CA GLN A 238 -6.86 -23.15 31.81
C GLN A 238 -7.75 -22.08 31.17
N PRO A 239 -8.91 -22.46 30.62
CA PRO A 239 -9.82 -21.51 29.98
C PRO A 239 -10.45 -20.55 30.99
N GLY A 240 -10.94 -19.39 30.50
CA GLY A 240 -11.73 -18.43 31.28
C GLY A 240 -11.12 -17.04 31.44
N THR A 241 -9.84 -16.88 31.10
CA THR A 241 -9.14 -15.58 31.09
C THR A 241 -8.45 -15.36 29.75
N ILE A 242 -8.64 -14.17 29.18
CA ILE A 242 -7.93 -13.65 28.02
C ILE A 242 -6.82 -12.73 28.54
N TYR A 243 -5.58 -13.02 28.15
CA TYR A 243 -4.43 -12.17 28.46
C TYR A 243 -4.10 -11.30 27.26
N SER A 244 -4.15 -9.98 27.42
CA SER A 244 -4.05 -9.03 26.31
C SER A 244 -2.80 -8.15 26.44
N ALA A 245 -2.11 -7.95 25.33
CA ALA A 245 -1.14 -6.87 25.22
C ALA A 245 -1.85 -5.50 25.33
N PRO A 246 -1.18 -4.43 25.78
CA PRO A 246 -1.71 -3.08 25.62
C PRO A 246 -2.07 -2.81 24.16
N GLN A 247 -3.20 -2.15 23.93
CA GLN A 247 -3.62 -1.80 22.58
C GLN A 247 -2.57 -0.93 21.89
N ALA A 248 -2.18 -1.32 20.69
CA ALA A 248 -1.37 -0.50 19.79
C ALA A 248 -2.27 0.18 18.75
N THR A 249 -1.83 1.34 18.26
CA THR A 249 -2.48 2.01 17.12
C THR A 249 -1.56 1.93 15.91
N LEU A 250 -2.11 1.59 14.76
CA LEU A 250 -1.41 1.62 13.47
C LEU A 250 -2.03 2.70 12.59
N HIS A 251 -1.19 3.45 11.88
CA HIS A 251 -1.63 4.54 11.01
C HIS A 251 -1.40 4.17 9.55
N PHE A 252 -2.23 4.73 8.68
CA PHE A 252 -2.11 4.53 7.23
C PHE A 252 -2.10 5.88 6.51
N ALA A 253 -1.12 6.08 5.64
CA ALA A 253 -1.05 7.26 4.82
C ALA A 253 -2.18 7.27 3.79
N ARG A 254 -2.53 8.46 3.25
CA ARG A 254 -3.50 8.57 2.14
C ARG A 254 -2.97 8.08 0.80
N GLY A 255 -1.65 7.99 0.64
CA GLY A 255 -0.99 7.62 -0.61
C GLY A 255 0.14 6.63 -0.41
N GLY A 256 0.67 6.14 -1.54
CA GLY A 256 1.86 5.28 -1.55
C GLY A 256 3.14 6.05 -1.23
N GLY A 257 4.15 5.33 -0.75
CA GLY A 257 5.51 5.86 -0.54
C GLY A 257 6.29 5.94 -1.86
N GLY A 258 5.94 5.09 -2.82
CA GLY A 258 6.62 4.96 -4.10
C GLY A 258 8.10 4.56 -3.96
N GLY A 259 8.86 4.81 -5.02
CA GLY A 259 10.29 4.61 -5.03
C GLY A 259 10.74 3.16 -5.22
N VAL A 260 12.05 2.98 -5.20
CA VAL A 260 12.73 1.70 -5.46
C VAL A 260 13.74 1.46 -4.36
N ILE A 261 13.78 0.24 -3.86
CA ILE A 261 14.73 -0.24 -2.87
C ILE A 261 15.81 -1.03 -3.60
N TYR A 262 17.06 -0.67 -3.33
CA TYR A 262 18.23 -1.39 -3.81
C TYR A 262 19.00 -1.94 -2.62
N HIS A 263 19.40 -3.21 -2.66
CA HIS A 263 20.19 -3.82 -1.60
C HIS A 263 21.13 -4.89 -2.14
N TRP A 264 22.27 -5.09 -1.49
CA TRP A 264 23.18 -6.19 -1.82
C TRP A 264 22.65 -7.52 -1.26
N SER A 265 22.68 -8.58 -2.08
CA SER A 265 22.41 -9.94 -1.64
C SER A 265 23.61 -10.86 -1.91
N ALA A 266 24.26 -11.30 -0.84
CA ALA A 266 25.40 -12.22 -0.93
C ALA A 266 25.02 -13.56 -1.58
N GLY A 267 23.84 -14.11 -1.25
CA GLY A 267 23.36 -15.37 -1.83
C GLY A 267 23.06 -15.30 -3.33
N ASN A 268 22.64 -14.13 -3.83
CA ASN A 268 22.39 -13.91 -5.26
C ASN A 268 23.60 -13.33 -6.00
N ASN A 269 24.68 -13.00 -5.28
CA ASN A 269 25.85 -12.28 -5.80
C ASN A 269 25.43 -11.11 -6.72
N SER A 270 24.49 -10.28 -6.23
CA SER A 270 23.88 -9.22 -7.02
C SER A 270 23.28 -8.13 -6.13
N ILE A 271 23.30 -6.89 -6.63
CA ILE A 271 22.42 -5.84 -6.16
C ILE A 271 21.01 -6.23 -6.60
N MET A 272 20.11 -6.27 -5.65
CA MET A 272 18.70 -6.57 -5.82
C MET A 272 17.91 -5.28 -5.95
N ARG A 273 16.79 -5.34 -6.66
CA ARG A 273 15.84 -4.24 -6.87
C ARG A 273 14.44 -4.69 -6.45
N SER A 274 13.74 -3.86 -5.69
CA SER A 274 12.32 -4.04 -5.36
C SER A 274 11.61 -2.70 -5.21
N THR A 275 10.28 -2.73 -5.11
CA THR A 275 9.46 -1.61 -4.65
C THR A 275 8.77 -2.01 -3.35
N LEU A 276 8.11 -1.08 -2.66
CA LEU A 276 7.27 -1.41 -1.50
C LEU A 276 6.11 -2.35 -1.87
N SER A 277 5.63 -2.28 -3.11
CA SER A 277 4.57 -3.12 -3.65
C SER A 277 5.06 -4.48 -4.14
N SER A 278 6.37 -4.69 -4.20
CA SER A 278 6.94 -5.95 -4.66
C SER A 278 6.87 -7.00 -3.55
N GLU A 279 6.46 -8.22 -3.90
CA GLU A 279 6.52 -9.35 -2.98
C GLU A 279 7.93 -9.90 -2.76
N SER A 280 8.79 -9.70 -3.75
CA SER A 280 10.18 -10.16 -3.76
C SER A 280 11.05 -9.20 -4.56
N ALA A 281 12.35 -9.22 -4.28
CA ALA A 281 13.32 -8.45 -5.04
C ALA A 281 13.86 -9.25 -6.22
N THR A 282 14.15 -8.57 -7.33
CA THR A 282 14.78 -9.15 -8.52
C THR A 282 16.25 -8.77 -8.59
N ARG A 283 17.07 -9.60 -9.25
CA ARG A 283 18.48 -9.22 -9.52
C ARG A 283 18.48 -8.00 -10.43
N LEU A 284 19.29 -6.99 -10.09
CA LEU A 284 19.54 -5.80 -10.89
C LEU A 284 20.91 -5.87 -11.55
N TYR A 285 21.95 -6.13 -10.77
CA TYR A 285 23.32 -6.06 -11.28
C TYR A 285 24.36 -6.76 -10.39
N PRO A 286 25.29 -7.56 -10.95
CA PRO A 286 25.34 -7.94 -12.36
C PRO A 286 24.19 -8.91 -12.71
N LEU A 287 23.90 -9.02 -14.00
CA LEU A 287 22.94 -9.98 -14.58
C LEU A 287 23.69 -11.00 -15.43
N ASP A 288 23.11 -12.20 -15.54
CA ASP A 288 23.72 -13.28 -16.31
C ASP A 288 23.97 -12.86 -17.77
N PRO A 289 25.13 -13.25 -18.37
CA PRO A 289 26.14 -14.16 -17.84
C PRO A 289 27.23 -13.47 -16.99
N ASP A 290 27.11 -12.18 -16.67
CA ASP A 290 28.07 -11.48 -15.83
C ASP A 290 27.93 -11.94 -14.36
N ALA A 291 28.96 -12.63 -13.87
CA ALA A 291 29.05 -13.11 -12.49
C ALA A 291 30.02 -12.28 -11.64
N THR A 292 30.47 -11.14 -12.16
CA THR A 292 31.51 -10.32 -11.52
C THR A 292 31.01 -9.72 -10.22
N CYS A 293 31.78 -9.93 -9.14
CA CYS A 293 31.46 -9.36 -7.84
C CYS A 293 31.33 -7.83 -7.91
N VAL A 294 30.28 -7.31 -7.26
CA VAL A 294 30.07 -5.88 -7.07
C VAL A 294 30.01 -5.54 -5.58
N GLY A 295 30.59 -4.39 -5.23
CA GLY A 295 30.76 -3.92 -3.86
C GLY A 295 29.88 -2.72 -3.52
N CYS A 296 30.47 -1.76 -2.81
CA CYS A 296 29.79 -0.55 -2.35
C CYS A 296 29.07 0.15 -3.51
N HIS A 297 27.84 0.60 -3.28
CA HIS A 297 27.04 1.29 -4.29
C HIS A 297 26.29 2.50 -3.73
N SER A 298 26.02 3.47 -4.59
CA SER A 298 25.22 4.66 -4.29
C SER A 298 24.29 4.96 -5.46
N VAL A 299 23.15 5.58 -5.19
CA VAL A 299 22.15 5.95 -6.20
C VAL A 299 22.07 7.48 -6.28
N SER A 300 22.02 7.99 -7.50
CA SER A 300 21.81 9.41 -7.80
C SER A 300 20.44 9.88 -7.28
N ARG A 301 20.33 11.18 -6.94
CA ARG A 301 19.12 11.74 -6.31
C ARG A 301 17.85 11.56 -7.15
N ASP A 302 17.97 11.57 -8.47
CA ASP A 302 16.85 11.36 -9.39
C ASP A 302 16.54 9.88 -9.66
N GLY A 303 17.31 8.96 -9.07
CA GLY A 303 17.10 7.51 -9.20
C GLY A 303 17.47 6.94 -10.57
N LYS A 304 18.15 7.70 -11.44
CA LYS A 304 18.42 7.26 -12.82
C LYS A 304 19.73 6.50 -12.98
N GLN A 305 20.66 6.71 -12.07
CA GLN A 305 22.00 6.12 -12.15
C GLN A 305 22.47 5.59 -10.81
N MET A 306 23.27 4.52 -10.85
CA MET A 306 23.94 3.94 -9.69
C MET A 306 25.43 3.85 -9.95
N ALA A 307 26.24 4.25 -8.98
CA ALA A 307 27.67 3.99 -8.96
C ALA A 307 27.93 2.76 -8.10
N LEU A 308 28.83 1.89 -8.53
CA LEU A 308 29.16 0.64 -7.86
C LEU A 308 30.62 0.25 -8.05
N GLY A 309 31.15 -0.49 -7.08
CA GLY A 309 32.49 -1.06 -7.13
C GLY A 309 32.45 -2.35 -7.92
N TYR A 310 33.11 -2.42 -9.06
CA TYR A 310 33.08 -3.56 -9.97
C TYR A 310 34.45 -4.26 -10.00
N ALA A 311 34.48 -5.59 -9.99
CA ALA A 311 35.69 -6.38 -10.16
C ALA A 311 36.86 -5.97 -9.22
N GLY A 312 36.59 -5.87 -7.92
CA GLY A 312 37.57 -5.41 -6.94
C GLY A 312 37.61 -3.88 -6.81
N GLU A 313 36.44 -3.27 -6.58
CA GLU A 313 36.30 -1.85 -6.23
C GLU A 313 36.76 -0.87 -7.32
N ASN A 314 36.44 -1.16 -8.58
CA ASN A 314 36.59 -0.20 -9.68
C ASN A 314 35.27 0.53 -9.93
N LEU A 315 35.32 1.85 -10.05
CA LEU A 315 34.17 2.67 -10.39
C LEU A 315 33.55 2.19 -11.70
N ARG A 316 32.29 1.77 -11.59
CA ARG A 316 31.35 1.61 -12.69
C ARG A 316 30.11 2.42 -12.35
N THR A 317 29.51 3.05 -13.36
CA THR A 317 28.17 3.63 -13.24
C THR A 317 27.25 2.88 -14.19
N ILE A 318 26.02 2.64 -13.74
CA ILE A 318 24.97 1.98 -14.50
C ILE A 318 23.77 2.90 -14.62
N ASP A 319 23.13 2.84 -15.78
CA ASP A 319 21.80 3.39 -16.01
C ASP A 319 20.77 2.46 -15.36
N LEU A 320 19.91 2.99 -14.50
CA LEU A 320 18.92 2.21 -13.77
C LEU A 320 17.62 1.98 -14.56
N GLU A 321 17.39 2.73 -15.64
CA GLU A 321 16.27 2.55 -16.56
C GLU A 321 16.56 1.40 -17.53
N PHE A 322 17.74 1.42 -18.16
CA PHE A 322 18.15 0.44 -19.17
C PHE A 322 19.00 -0.70 -18.61
N GLN A 323 19.45 -0.60 -17.35
CA GLN A 323 20.32 -1.59 -16.70
C GLN A 323 21.64 -1.83 -17.47
N THR A 324 22.13 -0.80 -18.15
CA THR A 324 23.36 -0.83 -18.94
C THR A 324 24.46 -0.02 -18.29
N PRO A 325 25.74 -0.42 -18.42
CA PRO A 325 26.85 0.41 -17.98
C PRO A 325 26.89 1.74 -18.74
N LEU A 326 26.86 2.86 -18.01
CA LEU A 326 27.14 4.20 -18.54
C LEU A 326 28.65 4.42 -18.62
N LEU A 327 29.33 4.08 -17.53
CA LEU A 327 30.78 3.98 -17.46
C LEU A 327 31.13 2.50 -17.39
N ALA A 328 31.58 1.93 -18.51
CA ALA A 328 32.21 0.62 -18.48
C ALA A 328 33.46 0.68 -17.59
N SER A 329 33.74 -0.35 -16.79
CA SER A 329 35.09 -0.55 -16.25
C SER A 329 35.97 -1.00 -17.41
N PRO A 330 36.85 -0.16 -17.96
CA PRO A 330 37.74 -0.57 -19.03
C PRO A 330 39.01 -1.17 -18.40
N PRO A 331 39.78 -1.99 -19.13
CA PRO A 331 41.07 -2.47 -18.65
C PRO A 331 42.04 -1.32 -18.29
N MET A 332 41.85 -0.10 -18.80
CA MET A 332 42.53 1.14 -18.39
C MET A 332 41.69 2.39 -18.78
N PRO A 333 41.78 3.52 -18.04
CA PRO A 333 42.44 3.64 -16.75
C PRO A 333 41.59 2.99 -15.65
N VAL A 334 42.26 2.26 -14.76
CA VAL A 334 41.67 1.77 -13.50
C VAL A 334 41.19 2.98 -12.71
N ARG A 335 39.93 2.94 -12.25
CA ARG A 335 39.32 4.01 -11.44
C ARG A 335 38.94 3.40 -10.10
N PRO A 336 39.87 3.28 -9.14
CA PRO A 336 39.54 2.73 -7.83
C PRO A 336 38.42 3.54 -7.17
N MET A 337 37.51 2.84 -6.51
CA MET A 337 36.41 3.39 -5.75
C MET A 337 36.11 2.46 -4.59
N GLY A 338 36.43 2.88 -3.37
CA GLY A 338 35.91 2.22 -2.17
C GLY A 338 34.48 2.66 -1.84
N TRP A 339 34.22 3.97 -1.88
CA TRP A 339 32.88 4.54 -1.67
C TRP A 339 32.61 5.65 -2.67
N SER A 340 31.33 5.97 -2.88
CA SER A 340 30.94 7.08 -3.73
C SER A 340 29.70 7.80 -3.25
N THR A 341 29.57 9.05 -3.70
CA THR A 341 28.32 9.80 -3.66
C THR A 341 28.21 10.72 -4.87
N PHE A 342 26.99 10.96 -5.32
CA PHE A 342 26.69 11.83 -6.45
C PHE A 342 26.53 13.29 -6.02
N SER A 343 26.83 14.22 -6.93
CA SER A 343 26.32 15.59 -6.83
C SER A 343 24.78 15.60 -6.88
N PRO A 344 24.11 16.65 -6.37
CA PRO A 344 22.65 16.74 -6.39
C PRO A 344 22.02 16.60 -7.79
N ASP A 345 22.74 17.00 -8.83
CA ASP A 345 22.32 16.90 -10.24
C ASP A 345 22.81 15.62 -10.96
N GLY A 346 23.51 14.73 -10.25
CA GLY A 346 24.01 13.45 -10.77
C GLY A 346 25.19 13.53 -11.74
N LYS A 347 25.65 14.73 -12.13
CA LYS A 347 26.69 14.90 -13.16
C LYS A 347 28.10 14.62 -12.66
N LEU A 348 28.32 14.76 -11.36
CA LEU A 348 29.60 14.50 -10.73
C LEU A 348 29.48 13.40 -9.69
N ILE A 349 30.58 12.71 -9.47
CA ILE A 349 30.73 11.72 -8.42
C ILE A 349 32.00 11.99 -7.63
N VAL A 350 31.88 11.98 -6.31
CA VAL A 350 33.05 11.94 -5.42
C VAL A 350 33.29 10.49 -5.06
N VAL A 351 34.51 10.00 -5.29
CA VAL A 351 34.95 8.67 -4.86
C VAL A 351 35.97 8.76 -3.74
N ALA A 352 35.85 7.87 -2.75
CA ALA A 352 36.84 7.68 -1.71
C ALA A 352 37.65 6.41 -2.00
N ASP A 353 38.97 6.53 -2.06
CA ASP A 353 39.90 5.40 -2.18
C ASP A 353 41.18 5.69 -1.39
N LYS A 354 41.63 4.72 -0.58
CA LYS A 354 42.89 4.74 0.18
C LYS A 354 43.18 6.08 0.89
N GLY A 355 42.16 6.69 1.51
CA GLY A 355 42.32 7.94 2.26
C GLY A 355 42.19 9.21 1.43
N THR A 356 41.90 9.12 0.13
CA THR A 356 41.79 10.27 -0.79
C THR A 356 40.37 10.40 -1.34
N LEU A 357 39.85 11.64 -1.42
CA LEU A 357 38.63 11.95 -2.16
C LEU A 357 38.99 12.49 -3.55
N THR A 358 38.36 11.94 -4.59
CA THR A 358 38.53 12.40 -5.97
C THR A 358 37.17 12.71 -6.59
N LEU A 359 37.02 13.94 -7.09
CA LEU A 359 35.87 14.37 -7.88
C LEU A 359 36.04 13.96 -9.34
N ARG A 360 35.01 13.35 -9.90
CA ARG A 360 34.98 12.84 -11.27
C ARG A 360 33.67 13.22 -11.96
N ASP A 361 33.72 13.30 -13.27
CA ASP A 361 32.55 13.33 -14.13
C ASP A 361 31.91 11.94 -14.17
N THR A 362 30.60 11.86 -13.99
CA THR A 362 29.87 10.59 -13.82
C THR A 362 29.91 9.69 -15.06
N LEU A 363 29.90 10.28 -16.26
CA LEU A 363 29.80 9.53 -17.51
C LEU A 363 31.17 9.11 -18.05
N SER A 364 32.13 10.03 -18.07
CA SER A 364 33.48 9.77 -18.56
C SER A 364 34.40 9.17 -17.50
N GLY A 365 34.06 9.32 -16.21
CA GLY A 365 34.88 8.97 -15.06
C GLY A 365 36.13 9.85 -14.90
N ASN A 366 36.31 10.86 -15.77
CA ASN A 366 37.49 11.71 -15.78
C ASN A 366 37.49 12.61 -14.55
N THR A 367 38.67 12.93 -14.05
CA THR A 367 38.78 13.81 -12.87
C THR A 367 38.39 15.24 -13.25
N VAL A 368 37.70 15.92 -12.34
CA VAL A 368 37.16 17.28 -12.56
C VAL A 368 37.81 18.23 -11.57
N GLY A 369 38.35 19.34 -12.08
CA GLY A 369 38.97 20.39 -11.27
C GLY A 369 40.49 20.25 -11.08
N PRO A 370 41.09 21.15 -10.28
CA PRO A 370 42.53 21.20 -10.06
C PRO A 370 43.04 19.93 -9.34
N ASN A 371 44.37 19.74 -9.32
CA ASN A 371 45.01 18.61 -8.64
C ASN A 371 44.47 17.23 -9.06
N PHE A 372 44.09 17.10 -10.34
CA PHE A 372 43.45 15.90 -10.87
C PHE A 372 42.19 15.50 -10.07
N GLY A 373 41.37 16.49 -9.70
CA GLY A 373 40.11 16.30 -8.97
C GLY A 373 40.27 15.89 -7.51
N ARG A 374 41.47 15.89 -6.94
CA ARG A 374 41.66 15.59 -5.51
C ARG A 374 41.04 16.69 -4.65
N LEU A 375 40.13 16.30 -3.77
CA LEU A 375 39.49 17.22 -2.82
C LEU A 375 40.35 17.36 -1.56
N PRO A 376 40.44 18.56 -0.97
CA PRO A 376 41.17 18.76 0.27
C PRO A 376 40.49 18.01 1.41
N ILE A 377 41.29 17.32 2.21
CA ILE A 377 40.86 16.66 3.45
C ILE A 377 41.56 17.40 4.61
N PRO A 378 40.85 17.73 5.71
CA PRO A 378 41.48 18.37 6.86
C PRO A 378 42.70 17.60 7.36
N ILE A 379 43.70 18.33 7.86
CA ILE A 379 44.93 17.75 8.43
C ILE A 379 44.54 16.74 9.53
N ALA A 380 45.23 15.60 9.55
CA ALA A 380 44.99 14.45 10.42
C ALA A 380 43.72 13.62 10.15
N LEU A 381 42.89 13.99 9.17
CA LEU A 381 41.78 13.17 8.71
C LEU A 381 42.16 12.38 7.45
N LYS A 382 41.57 11.20 7.31
CA LYS A 382 41.64 10.39 6.09
C LYS A 382 40.23 10.17 5.59
N ALA A 383 40.04 10.23 4.28
CA ALA A 383 38.82 9.73 3.66
C ALA A 383 38.90 8.20 3.57
N SER A 384 38.74 7.56 4.72
CA SER A 384 38.53 6.12 4.83
C SER A 384 37.04 5.82 5.00
N HIS A 385 36.72 4.53 5.00
CA HIS A 385 35.41 4.02 5.40
C HIS A 385 34.95 4.58 6.77
N PRO A 386 33.62 4.65 7.04
CA PRO A 386 33.13 4.63 8.42
C PRO A 386 33.53 3.33 9.14
#